data_AF-A0A7V3D5B3-F1
#
_entry.id   AF-A0A7V3D5B3-F1
#
_cell.length_a   1.000
_cell.length_b   1.000
_cell.length_c   1.000
_cell.angle_alpha   90.00
_cell.angle_beta   90.00
_cell.angle_gamma   90.00
#
_symmetry.space_group_name_H-M   'P 1'
#
loop_
_entity.id
_entity.type
_entity.pdbx_description
1 polymer ?
#
loop_
_entity_poly.entity_id
_entity_poly.type
_entity_poly.pdbx_seq_one_letter_code
_entity_poly.pdbx_strand_id
1 'polypeptide(L)'
;MDPFDPVPLELAPLPREKVGPFLILGLDKDADKEAIEANWAERVKWARKGLVNIPLEDINWARETLTEQDRRIICDAASLNSDTGDQLLEGIARANGLGRGQKGPGWIILDQEDLGVVEPAVAIPPLERVLSATPVPEVPADLPGARLLLQLQVLSGLDPWEVRL
;
A
#
# COMPACT_ATOMS: atom_id res chain seq x y z
N MET A 1 -20.43 -27.92 12.60
CA MET A 1 -20.33 -26.71 11.76
C MET A 1 -19.08 -26.88 10.93
N ASP A 2 -19.24 -27.02 9.62
CA ASP A 2 -18.11 -27.15 8.70
C ASP A 2 -17.39 -25.80 8.61
N PRO A 3 -16.06 -25.73 8.76
CA PRO A 3 -15.31 -24.47 8.77
C PRO A 3 -15.13 -23.83 7.37
N PHE A 4 -15.79 -24.36 6.34
CA PHE A 4 -15.64 -23.94 4.95
C PHE A 4 -16.95 -23.56 4.26
N ASP A 5 -18.05 -23.37 5.00
CA ASP A 5 -19.22 -22.72 4.41
C ASP A 5 -18.81 -21.31 3.97
N PRO A 6 -18.94 -20.97 2.67
CA PRO A 6 -18.52 -19.68 2.16
C PRO A 6 -19.39 -18.62 2.81
N VAL A 7 -18.84 -17.93 3.81
CA VAL A 7 -19.47 -16.76 4.41
C VAL A 7 -19.60 -15.73 3.29
N PRO A 8 -20.82 -15.37 2.86
CA PRO A 8 -21.00 -14.29 1.93
C PRO A 8 -20.45 -13.04 2.61
N LEU A 9 -19.35 -12.49 2.09
CA LEU A 9 -18.82 -11.23 2.56
C LEU A 9 -19.89 -10.17 2.24
N GLU A 10 -20.73 -9.82 3.21
CA GLU A 10 -21.62 -8.67 3.12
C GLU A 10 -20.73 -7.42 3.15
N LEU A 11 -20.14 -7.10 2.00
CA LEU A 11 -19.52 -5.81 1.76
C LEU A 11 -20.61 -4.77 2.02
N ALA A 12 -20.42 -3.93 3.06
CA ALA A 12 -21.20 -2.71 3.21
C ALA A 12 -21.27 -2.03 1.83
N PRO A 13 -22.44 -1.58 1.37
CA PRO A 13 -22.58 -1.05 0.02
C PRO A 13 -21.64 0.14 -0.13
N LEU A 14 -20.51 -0.09 -0.79
CA LEU A 14 -19.56 0.96 -1.10
C LEU A 14 -20.27 1.95 -2.02
N PRO A 15 -20.08 3.26 -1.85
CA PRO A 15 -20.60 4.25 -2.79
C PRO A 15 -20.19 3.86 -4.22
N ARG A 16 -21.11 3.97 -5.17
CA ARG A 16 -20.88 3.60 -6.58
C ARG A 16 -19.64 4.28 -7.18
N GLU A 17 -19.28 5.47 -6.69
CA GLU A 17 -18.09 6.22 -7.08
C GLU A 17 -16.79 5.53 -6.64
N LYS A 18 -16.81 4.77 -5.53
CA LYS A 18 -15.66 3.98 -5.05
C LYS A 18 -15.53 2.63 -5.76
N VAL A 19 -16.66 2.00 -6.10
CA VAL A 19 -16.67 0.74 -6.86
C VAL A 19 -16.27 1.01 -8.31
N GLY A 20 -16.75 2.10 -8.89
CA GLY A 20 -16.45 2.49 -10.26
C GLY A 20 -17.28 1.74 -11.30
N PRO A 21 -17.53 2.37 -12.47
CA PRO A 21 -18.50 1.89 -13.44
C PRO A 21 -18.09 0.58 -14.14
N PHE A 22 -16.79 0.33 -14.32
CA PHE A 22 -16.28 -0.91 -14.91
C PHE A 22 -16.60 -2.12 -14.04
N LEU A 23 -16.39 -2.04 -12.72
CA LEU A 23 -16.69 -3.12 -11.79
C LEU A 23 -18.19 -3.35 -11.62
N ILE A 24 -18.99 -2.28 -11.62
CA ILE A 24 -20.47 -2.37 -11.58
C ILE A 24 -21.00 -3.15 -12.79
N LEU A 25 -20.42 -2.96 -13.97
CA LEU A 25 -20.80 -3.70 -15.19
C LEU A 25 -20.06 -5.03 -15.37
N GLY A 26 -18.97 -5.27 -14.64
CA GLY A 26 -18.13 -6.47 -14.79
C GLY A 26 -17.30 -6.46 -16.06
N LEU A 27 -16.82 -5.28 -16.46
CA LEU A 27 -16.08 -5.06 -17.70
C LEU A 27 -14.59 -4.83 -17.41
N ASP A 28 -13.76 -5.18 -18.38
CA ASP A 28 -12.38 -4.71 -18.45
C ASP A 28 -12.31 -3.24 -18.89
N LYS A 29 -11.21 -2.54 -18.58
CA LYS A 29 -10.99 -1.14 -18.97
C LYS A 29 -10.93 -0.94 -20.48
N ASP A 30 -10.50 -1.96 -21.19
CA ASP A 30 -10.41 -1.96 -22.66
C ASP A 30 -11.73 -2.33 -23.35
N ALA A 31 -12.83 -2.47 -22.59
CA ALA A 31 -14.13 -2.81 -23.15
C ALA A 31 -14.60 -1.81 -24.21
N ASP A 32 -15.08 -2.34 -25.33
CA ASP A 32 -15.69 -1.57 -26.39
C ASP A 32 -17.18 -1.27 -26.09
N LYS A 33 -17.79 -0.47 -26.96
CA LYS A 33 -19.18 -0.04 -26.79
C LYS A 33 -20.17 -1.21 -26.85
N GLU A 34 -19.87 -2.24 -27.64
CA GLU A 34 -20.73 -3.42 -27.76
C GLU A 34 -20.70 -4.25 -26.48
N ALA A 35 -19.52 -4.45 -25.91
CA ALA A 35 -19.34 -5.12 -24.62
C ALA A 35 -20.05 -4.36 -23.49
N ILE A 36 -19.97 -3.03 -23.48
CA ILE A 36 -20.67 -2.18 -22.49
C ILE A 36 -22.19 -2.41 -22.54
N GLU A 37 -22.79 -2.35 -23.73
CA GLU A 37 -24.24 -2.53 -23.89
C GLU A 37 -24.68 -3.96 -23.56
N ALA A 38 -23.90 -4.97 -23.96
CA ALA A 38 -24.18 -6.37 -23.66
C ALA A 38 -24.17 -6.64 -22.14
N ASN A 39 -23.13 -6.18 -21.45
CA ASN A 39 -23.00 -6.37 -20.00
C ASN A 39 -24.01 -5.53 -19.22
N TRP A 40 -24.33 -4.31 -19.65
CA TRP A 40 -25.41 -3.52 -19.08
C TRP A 40 -26.75 -4.27 -19.15
N ALA A 41 -27.11 -4.80 -20.33
CA ALA A 41 -28.35 -5.54 -20.50
C ALA A 41 -28.41 -6.80 -19.61
N GLU A 42 -27.29 -7.49 -19.44
CA GLU A 42 -27.18 -8.65 -18.55
C GLU A 42 -27.34 -8.25 -17.07
N ARG A 43 -26.65 -7.19 -16.62
CA ARG A 43 -26.74 -6.70 -15.25
C ARG A 43 -28.15 -6.21 -14.90
N VAL A 44 -28.84 -5.56 -15.83
CA VAL A 44 -30.26 -5.18 -15.66
C VAL A 44 -31.15 -6.43 -15.48
N LYS A 45 -30.92 -7.49 -16.26
CA LYS A 45 -31.67 -8.76 -16.10
C LYS A 45 -31.39 -9.39 -14.74
N TRP A 46 -30.14 -9.38 -14.28
CA TRP A 46 -29.76 -9.95 -12.98
C TRP A 46 -30.35 -9.16 -11.81
N ALA A 47 -30.27 -7.83 -11.85
CA ALA A 47 -30.84 -6.96 -10.81
C ALA A 47 -32.36 -7.15 -10.69
N ARG A 48 -33.07 -7.22 -11.83
CA ARG A 48 -34.53 -7.50 -11.83
C ARG A 48 -34.91 -8.88 -11.29
N LYS A 49 -33.99 -9.85 -11.40
CA LYS A 49 -34.17 -11.21 -10.86
C LYS A 49 -33.67 -11.36 -9.42
N GLY A 50 -33.15 -10.29 -8.80
CA GLY A 50 -32.57 -10.34 -7.45
C GLY A 50 -31.29 -11.19 -7.36
N LEU A 51 -30.59 -11.41 -8.48
CA LEU A 51 -29.36 -12.21 -8.52
C LEU A 51 -28.12 -11.42 -8.09
N VAL A 52 -28.22 -10.08 -8.03
CA VAL A 52 -27.16 -9.16 -7.60
C VAL A 52 -27.77 -8.08 -6.72
N ASN A 53 -27.02 -7.66 -5.70
CA ASN A 53 -27.43 -6.61 -4.76
C ASN A 53 -27.05 -5.19 -5.24
N ILE A 54 -26.96 -4.98 -6.55
CA ILE A 54 -26.61 -3.69 -7.14
C ILE A 54 -27.92 -3.02 -7.60
N PRO A 55 -28.24 -1.79 -7.15
CA PRO A 55 -29.45 -1.12 -7.55
C PRO A 55 -29.42 -0.78 -9.06
N LEU A 56 -30.59 -0.77 -9.69
CA LEU A 56 -30.73 -0.46 -11.12
C LEU A 56 -30.20 0.93 -11.48
N GLU A 57 -30.29 1.86 -10.53
CA GLU A 57 -29.77 3.23 -10.67
C GLU A 57 -28.25 3.24 -10.90
N ASP A 58 -27.51 2.41 -10.17
CA ASP A 58 -26.06 2.32 -10.29
C ASP A 58 -25.64 1.63 -11.60
N ILE A 59 -26.40 0.63 -12.05
CA ILE A 59 -26.18 -0.04 -13.33
C ILE A 59 -26.40 0.93 -14.50
N ASN A 60 -27.44 1.77 -14.43
CA ASN A 60 -27.69 2.79 -15.45
C ASN A 60 -26.65 3.90 -15.41
N TRP A 61 -26.30 4.38 -14.21
CA TRP A 61 -25.21 5.35 -14.02
C TRP A 61 -23.90 4.85 -14.62
N ALA A 62 -23.55 3.58 -14.41
CA ALA A 62 -22.32 3.01 -14.95
C ALA A 62 -22.31 3.00 -16.49
N ARG A 63 -23.42 2.63 -17.13
CA ARG A 63 -23.57 2.69 -18.59
C ARG A 63 -23.42 4.11 -19.12
N GLU A 64 -24.12 5.08 -18.54
CA GLU A 64 -24.05 6.50 -18.95
C GLU A 64 -22.64 7.05 -18.83
N THR A 65 -21.97 6.71 -17.73
CA THR A 65 -20.60 7.15 -17.42
C THR A 65 -19.58 6.58 -18.41
N LEU A 66 -19.70 5.32 -18.83
CA LEU A 66 -18.78 4.71 -19.80
C LEU A 66 -19.09 5.06 -21.26
N THR A 67 -20.31 5.50 -21.56
CA THR A 67 -20.72 5.88 -22.92
C THR A 67 -20.20 7.26 -23.31
N GLU A 68 -20.09 8.19 -22.35
CA GLU A 68 -19.51 9.51 -22.57
C GLU A 68 -17.98 9.46 -22.46
N GLN A 69 -17.27 9.81 -23.54
CA GLN A 69 -15.81 9.69 -23.63
C GLN A 69 -15.08 10.48 -22.53
N ASP A 70 -15.50 11.73 -22.25
CA ASP A 70 -14.89 12.56 -21.23
C ASP A 70 -15.07 11.96 -19.82
N ARG A 71 -16.25 11.41 -19.53
CA ARG A 71 -16.54 10.76 -18.25
C ARG A 71 -15.78 9.45 -18.09
N ARG A 72 -15.67 8.67 -19.16
CA ARG A 72 -14.87 7.44 -19.18
C ARG A 72 -13.40 7.73 -18.83
N ILE A 73 -12.80 8.75 -19.45
CA ILE A 73 -11.41 9.15 -19.17
C ILE A 73 -11.22 9.53 -17.70
N ILE A 74 -12.16 10.28 -17.12
CA ILE A 74 -12.12 10.65 -15.69
C ILE A 74 -12.19 9.40 -14.80
N CYS A 75 -13.08 8.46 -15.11
CA CYS A 75 -13.19 7.20 -14.36
C CYS A 75 -11.96 6.30 -14.53
N ASP A 76 -11.35 6.27 -15.71
CA ASP A 76 -10.10 5.55 -15.96
C ASP A 76 -8.96 6.14 -15.12
N ALA A 77 -8.84 7.46 -15.08
CA ALA A 77 -7.85 8.16 -14.27
C ALA A 77 -8.07 7.93 -12.75
N ALA A 78 -9.31 7.98 -12.28
CA ALA A 78 -9.65 7.76 -10.88
C ALA A 78 -9.42 6.30 -10.45
N SER A 79 -9.70 5.33 -11.33
CA SER A 79 -9.50 3.91 -11.05
C SER A 79 -8.05 3.44 -11.21
N LEU A 80 -7.16 4.26 -11.81
CA LEU A 80 -5.72 3.98 -11.91
C LEU A 80 -4.93 4.39 -10.67
N ASN A 81 -5.58 5.04 -9.71
CA ASN A 81 -4.91 5.59 -8.57
C ASN A 81 -5.81 5.37 -7.35
N SER A 82 -5.61 4.24 -6.67
CA SER A 82 -6.25 3.95 -5.38
C SER A 82 -6.11 5.11 -4.40
N ASP A 83 -5.06 5.89 -4.55
CA ASP A 83 -4.80 7.09 -3.79
C ASP A 83 -5.72 8.29 -4.12
N THR A 84 -6.15 8.46 -5.38
CA THR A 84 -7.08 9.55 -5.76
C THR A 84 -8.50 9.26 -5.26
N GLY A 85 -8.89 7.98 -5.14
CA GLY A 85 -10.21 7.58 -4.64
C GLY A 85 -10.34 7.61 -3.12
N ASP A 86 -9.29 7.21 -2.41
CA ASP A 86 -9.30 7.14 -0.94
C ASP A 86 -8.63 8.32 -0.24
N GLN A 87 -8.03 9.26 -0.99
CA GLN A 87 -7.31 10.43 -0.47
C GLN A 87 -6.30 10.05 0.61
N LEU A 88 -5.70 8.86 0.51
CA LEU A 88 -4.85 8.32 1.57
C LEU A 88 -3.60 9.18 1.74
N LEU A 89 -2.92 9.53 0.65
CA LEU A 89 -1.77 10.42 0.68
C LEU A 89 -2.15 11.83 1.10
N GLU A 90 -3.34 12.32 0.78
CA GLU A 90 -3.82 13.61 1.31
C GLU A 90 -4.04 13.53 2.82
N GLY A 91 -4.62 12.43 3.32
CA GLY A 91 -4.80 12.15 4.73
C GLY A 91 -3.47 12.06 5.47
N ILE A 92 -2.49 11.34 4.92
CA ILE A 92 -1.13 11.22 5.45
C ILE A 92 -0.41 12.57 5.41
N ALA A 93 -0.51 13.31 4.31
CA ALA A 93 0.10 14.63 4.17
C ALA A 93 -0.49 15.61 5.19
N ARG A 94 -1.80 15.60 5.40
CA ARG A 94 -2.48 16.42 6.40
C ARG A 94 -2.11 16.02 7.83
N ALA A 95 -2.04 14.72 8.11
CA ALA A 95 -1.62 14.22 9.41
C ALA A 95 -0.19 14.66 9.75
N ASN A 96 0.71 14.65 8.77
CA ASN A 96 2.11 15.04 8.92
C ASN A 96 2.38 16.54 8.70
N GLY A 97 1.36 17.37 8.49
CA GLY A 97 1.53 18.81 8.35
C GLY A 97 2.17 19.25 7.02
N LEU A 98 2.20 18.37 6.03
CA LEU A 98 2.77 18.61 4.69
C LEU A 98 1.79 19.38 3.77
N GLY A 99 0.59 19.71 4.24
CA GLY A 99 -0.39 20.51 3.51
C GLY A 99 0.02 21.98 3.39
N ARG A 100 -0.32 22.62 2.26
CA ARG A 100 -0.05 24.06 2.05
C ARG A 100 -0.65 24.89 3.17
N GLY A 101 0.20 25.61 3.92
CA GLY A 101 -0.21 26.52 4.99
C GLY A 101 -0.32 25.89 6.38
N GLN A 102 -0.02 24.61 6.56
CA GLN A 102 0.09 24.00 7.89
C GLN A 102 1.46 24.24 8.52
N LYS A 103 1.47 24.48 9.83
CA LYS A 103 2.67 24.72 10.65
C LYS A 103 3.07 23.44 11.42
N GLY A 104 3.16 22.32 10.73
CA GLY A 104 3.59 21.05 11.30
C GLY A 104 2.48 20.02 11.53
N PRO A 105 2.85 18.83 12.05
CA PRO A 105 1.96 17.69 12.16
C PRO A 105 0.76 17.95 13.08
N GLY A 106 -0.39 17.38 12.73
CA GLY A 106 -1.63 17.50 13.50
C GLY A 106 -1.74 16.51 14.66
N TRP A 107 -0.81 15.56 14.75
CA TRP A 107 -0.71 14.62 15.87
C TRP A 107 0.12 15.21 17.00
N ILE A 108 -0.22 14.81 18.23
CA ILE A 108 0.52 15.13 19.44
C ILE A 108 1.28 13.86 19.84
N ILE A 109 2.55 14.00 20.20
CA ILE A 109 3.33 12.89 20.76
C ILE A 109 2.66 12.48 22.07
N LEU A 110 2.05 11.29 22.10
CA LEU A 110 1.39 10.73 23.28
C LEU A 110 2.39 10.25 24.33
N ASP A 111 3.59 9.87 23.89
CA ASP A 111 4.69 9.43 24.74
C ASP A 111 5.73 10.54 24.88
N GLN A 112 5.53 11.38 25.89
CA GLN A 112 6.50 12.41 26.29
C GLN A 112 7.39 11.92 27.44
N GLU A 113 7.59 10.62 27.58
CA GLU A 113 8.57 10.15 28.55
C GLU A 113 9.95 10.72 28.19
N ASP A 114 10.49 11.53 29.09
CA ASP A 114 11.89 11.94 29.05
C ASP A 114 12.70 10.69 29.36
N LEU A 115 13.00 9.91 28.31
CA LEU A 115 13.79 8.68 28.42
C LEU A 115 15.19 8.94 29.00
N GLY A 116 15.58 10.20 29.21
CA GLY A 116 16.88 10.57 29.71
C GLY A 116 18.00 9.96 28.86
N VAL A 117 19.20 9.90 29.41
CA VAL A 117 20.24 9.05 28.83
C VAL A 117 19.91 7.62 29.25
N VAL A 118 19.27 6.86 28.36
CA VAL A 118 19.13 5.41 28.53
C VAL A 118 20.52 4.79 28.34
N GLU A 119 21.30 4.75 29.42
CA GLU A 119 22.53 3.98 29.43
C GLU A 119 22.13 2.50 29.38
N PRO A 120 22.67 1.71 28.43
CA PRO A 120 22.40 0.29 28.40
C PRO A 120 22.82 -0.33 29.72
N ALA A 121 21.98 -1.20 30.28
CA ALA A 121 22.24 -1.88 31.55
C ALA A 121 23.53 -2.72 31.55
N VAL A 122 24.11 -2.93 30.37
CA VAL A 122 25.35 -3.66 30.15
C VAL A 122 26.41 -2.69 29.64
N ALA A 123 27.57 -2.68 30.28
CA ALA A 123 28.72 -1.89 29.85
C ALA A 123 29.13 -2.27 28.41
N ILE A 124 29.01 -1.31 27.49
CA ILE A 124 29.46 -1.50 26.11
C ILE A 124 30.98 -1.67 26.13
N PRO A 125 31.52 -2.81 25.65
CA PRO A 125 32.96 -3.01 25.61
C PRO A 125 33.62 -2.00 24.65
N PRO A 126 34.84 -1.52 24.95
CA PRO A 126 35.55 -0.63 24.05
C PRO A 126 35.82 -1.32 22.70
N LEU A 127 35.80 -0.54 21.61
CA LEU A 127 35.93 -1.03 20.24
C LEU A 127 37.15 -1.96 20.06
N GLU A 128 38.28 -1.62 20.67
CA GLU A 128 39.53 -2.39 20.63
C GLU A 128 39.36 -3.83 21.17
N ARG A 129 38.49 -4.01 22.18
CA ARG A 129 38.18 -5.32 22.77
C ARG A 129 37.30 -6.15 21.83
N VAL A 130 36.38 -5.52 21.10
CA VAL A 130 35.54 -6.19 20.10
C VAL A 130 36.39 -6.63 18.91
N LEU A 131 37.26 -5.75 18.41
CA LEU A 131 38.14 -6.03 17.28
C LEU A 131 39.16 -7.13 17.59
N SER A 132 39.70 -7.19 18.81
CA SER A 132 40.63 -8.27 19.22
C SER A 132 39.94 -9.62 19.44
N ALA A 133 38.66 -9.63 19.81
CA ALA A 133 37.87 -10.85 19.98
C ALA A 133 37.29 -11.40 18.67
N THR A 134 37.27 -10.60 17.59
CA THR A 134 36.71 -11.00 16.30
C THR A 134 37.83 -11.58 15.42
N PRO A 135 37.85 -12.90 15.15
CA PRO A 135 38.87 -13.48 14.30
C PRO A 135 38.71 -12.98 12.86
N VAL A 136 39.71 -12.30 12.33
CA VAL A 136 39.76 -11.94 10.90
C VAL A 136 40.09 -13.23 10.12
N PRO A 137 39.23 -13.65 9.18
CA PRO A 137 39.49 -14.85 8.39
C PRO A 137 40.77 -14.71 7.57
N GLU A 138 41.54 -15.79 7.45
CA GLU A 138 42.75 -15.80 6.63
C GLU A 138 42.40 -15.53 5.16
N VAL A 139 43.06 -14.53 4.57
CA VAL A 139 42.83 -14.11 3.19
C VAL A 139 43.70 -14.96 2.26
N PRO A 140 43.11 -15.69 1.28
CA PRO A 140 43.89 -16.43 0.29
C PRO A 140 44.84 -15.52 -0.49
N ALA A 141 46.09 -15.96 -0.68
CA ALA A 141 47.15 -15.17 -1.33
C ALA A 141 46.82 -14.76 -2.78
N ASP A 142 45.90 -15.47 -3.41
CA ASP A 142 45.51 -15.30 -4.82
C ASP A 142 44.62 -14.06 -5.06
N LEU A 143 44.16 -13.40 -3.98
CA LEU A 143 43.26 -12.23 -4.05
C LEU A 143 43.85 -11.05 -3.26
N PRO A 144 44.82 -10.30 -3.81
CA PRO A 144 45.53 -9.23 -3.09
C PRO A 144 44.61 -8.08 -2.61
N GLY A 145 43.43 -7.91 -3.21
CA GLY A 145 42.44 -6.90 -2.79
C GLY A 145 41.51 -7.32 -1.65
N ALA A 146 41.41 -8.61 -1.34
CA ALA A 146 40.42 -9.11 -0.38
C ALA A 146 40.69 -8.65 1.06
N ARG A 147 41.95 -8.46 1.43
CA ARG A 147 42.33 -7.91 2.75
C ARG A 147 41.84 -6.48 2.94
N LEU A 148 41.95 -5.64 1.90
CA LEU A 148 41.51 -4.25 1.96
C LEU A 148 39.98 -4.17 2.03
N LEU A 149 39.29 -4.99 1.24
CA LEU A 149 37.82 -5.05 1.23
C LEU A 149 37.26 -5.57 2.57
N LEU A 150 37.88 -6.57 3.19
CA LEU A 150 37.48 -7.05 4.51
C LEU A 150 37.71 -6.01 5.61
N GLN A 151 38.80 -5.24 5.54
CA GLN A 151 39.03 -4.13 6.47
C GLN A 151 38.00 -3.01 6.30
N LEU A 152 37.62 -2.69 5.05
CA LEU A 152 36.56 -1.72 4.78
C LEU A 152 35.19 -2.22 5.24
N GLN A 153 34.88 -3.51 5.10
CA GLN A 153 33.63 -4.11 5.58
C GLN A 153 33.52 -4.11 7.11
N VAL A 154 34.63 -4.32 7.83
CA VAL A 154 34.63 -4.24 9.31
C VAL A 154 34.41 -2.80 9.78
N LEU A 155 34.78 -1.80 8.98
CA LEU A 155 34.62 -0.38 9.28
C LEU A 155 33.31 0.21 8.75
N SER A 156 32.61 -0.45 7.82
CA SER A 156 31.26 -0.06 7.44
C SER A 156 30.31 -0.31 8.60
N GLY A 157 29.59 0.71 9.02
CA GLY A 157 28.60 0.60 10.10
C GLY A 157 27.64 -0.56 9.82
N LEU A 158 27.46 -1.43 10.81
CA LEU A 158 26.50 -2.53 10.73
C LEU A 158 25.12 -1.95 10.46
N ASP A 159 24.46 -2.42 9.41
CA ASP A 159 23.06 -2.12 9.17
C ASP A 159 22.24 -2.77 10.29
N PRO A 160 21.51 -1.99 11.12
CA PRO A 160 20.72 -2.54 12.22
C PRO A 160 19.60 -3.47 11.75
N TRP A 161 19.23 -3.45 10.47
CA TRP A 161 18.17 -4.29 9.90
C TRP A 161 18.65 -5.63 9.35
N GLU A 162 19.96 -5.84 9.23
CA GLU A 162 20.55 -7.10 8.76
C GLU A 162 21.05 -8.02 9.88
N VAL A 163 21.04 -7.55 11.14
CA VAL A 163 21.45 -8.36 12.30
C VAL A 163 20.35 -9.36 12.66
N ARG A 164 20.52 -10.63 12.27
CA ARG A 164 19.71 -11.74 12.82
C ARG A 164 20.27 -12.13 14.19
N LEU A 165 19.49 -11.88 15.24
CA LEU A 165 19.76 -12.33 16.61
C LEU A 165 19.62 -13.85 16.75
#